data_AF-A0A8T4DJ01-F1
#
_entry.id   AF-A0A8T4DJ01-F1
#
_cell.length_a   1.000
_cell.length_b   1.000
_cell.length_c   1.000
_cell.angle_alpha   90.00
_cell.angle_beta   90.00
_cell.angle_gamma   90.00
#
_symmetry.space_group_name_H-M   'P 1'
#
loop_
_entity.id
_entity.type
_entity.pdbx_description
1 polymer ?
#
loop_
_entity_poly.entity_id
_entity_poly.type
_entity_poly.pdbx_seq_one_letter_code
_entity_poly.pdbx_strand_id
1 'polypeptide(L)'
;MSFENALLDGIEQIVDHLTAHTWNSIIPAFLITGAIAVFLFKDAVLKYFSSSTNRFVSYTIASVSGVILAVCSCVIIPLFAGIRRRGAGIGPATTFLYSGPAINIMALAFRGGVLVSGQPFAYEKLRSMVEERIGRK
;
A
#
# COMPACT_ATOMS: atom_id res chain seq x y z
N MET A 1 -14.01 -16.29 -35.46
CA MET A 1 -13.58 -16.55 -34.06
C MET A 1 -14.70 -16.08 -33.16
N SER A 2 -15.37 -17.02 -32.48
CA SER A 2 -16.55 -16.73 -31.67
C SER A 2 -16.18 -15.95 -30.41
N PHE A 3 -17.06 -15.02 -30.02
CA PHE A 3 -16.95 -14.21 -28.81
C PHE A 3 -16.73 -15.04 -27.54
N GLU A 4 -17.29 -16.26 -27.48
CA GLU A 4 -17.05 -17.22 -26.40
C GLU A 4 -15.57 -17.59 -26.23
N ASN A 5 -14.82 -17.78 -27.33
CA ASN A 5 -13.40 -18.13 -27.25
C ASN A 5 -12.56 -16.94 -26.76
N ALA A 6 -12.92 -15.71 -27.15
CA ALA A 6 -12.24 -14.50 -26.66
C ALA A 6 -12.49 -14.25 -25.16
N LEU A 7 -13.68 -14.61 -24.65
CA LEU A 7 -14.00 -14.56 -23.24
C LEU A 7 -13.21 -15.62 -22.44
N LEU A 8 -13.11 -16.84 -22.98
CA LEU A 8 -12.36 -17.92 -22.35
C LEU A 8 -10.85 -17.60 -22.31
N ASP A 9 -10.27 -17.14 -23.42
CA ASP A 9 -8.86 -16.73 -23.49
C ASP A 9 -8.55 -15.56 -22.54
N GLY A 10 -9.47 -14.59 -22.43
CA GLY A 10 -9.33 -13.46 -21.51
C GLY A 10 -9.39 -13.89 -20.04
N ILE A 11 -10.29 -14.82 -19.69
CA ILE A 11 -10.39 -15.37 -18.33
C ILE A 11 -9.14 -16.18 -17.99
N GLU A 12 -8.66 -17.01 -18.93
CA GLU A 12 -7.46 -17.82 -18.75
C GLU A 12 -6.23 -16.93 -18.52
N GLN A 13 -6.04 -15.87 -19.32
CA GLN A 13 -4.95 -14.90 -19.11
C GLN A 13 -5.02 -14.21 -17.74
N ILE A 14 -6.22 -13.84 -17.27
CA ILE A 14 -6.40 -13.21 -15.95
C ILE A 14 -6.02 -14.20 -14.85
N VAL A 15 -6.47 -15.46 -14.95
CA VAL A 15 -6.18 -16.50 -13.97
C VAL A 15 -4.68 -16.81 -13.93
N ASP A 16 -4.04 -16.93 -15.08
CA ASP A 16 -2.62 -17.25 -15.17
C ASP A 16 -1.75 -16.10 -14.64
N HIS A 17 -2.13 -14.86 -14.96
CA HIS A 17 -1.47 -13.65 -14.44
C HIS A 17 -1.63 -13.50 -12.92
N LEU A 18 -2.85 -13.70 -12.40
CA LEU A 18 -3.11 -13.62 -10.96
C LEU A 18 -2.39 -14.72 -10.19
N THR A 19 -2.35 -15.94 -10.72
CA THR A 19 -1.74 -17.09 -10.04
C THR A 19 -0.21 -16.96 -9.99
N ALA A 20 0.43 -16.62 -11.11
CA ALA A 20 1.88 -16.46 -11.17
C ALA A 20 2.38 -15.24 -10.38
N HIS A 21 1.68 -14.10 -10.46
CA HIS A 21 2.14 -12.85 -9.83
C HIS A 21 1.77 -12.76 -8.34
N THR A 22 0.59 -13.22 -7.94
CA THR A 22 0.12 -13.10 -6.54
C THR A 22 0.82 -14.10 -5.64
N TRP A 23 0.95 -15.36 -6.07
CA TRP A 23 1.48 -16.42 -5.20
C TRP A 23 2.95 -16.20 -4.85
N ASN A 24 3.77 -15.87 -5.86
CA ASN A 24 5.21 -15.72 -5.69
C ASN A 24 5.60 -14.46 -4.89
N SER A 25 4.78 -13.41 -4.93
CA SER A 25 5.08 -12.16 -4.24
C SER A 25 4.45 -12.08 -2.84
N ILE A 26 3.24 -12.61 -2.65
CA ILE A 26 2.49 -12.42 -1.40
C ILE A 26 3.06 -13.24 -0.25
N ILE A 27 3.45 -14.48 -0.50
CA ILE A 27 3.95 -15.40 0.53
C ILE A 27 5.25 -14.88 1.17
N PRO A 28 6.32 -14.57 0.41
CA PRO A 28 7.53 -14.02 0.99
C PRO A 28 7.27 -12.63 1.60
N ALA A 29 6.43 -11.80 0.98
CA ALA A 29 6.11 -10.48 1.52
C ALA A 29 5.42 -10.58 2.89
N PHE A 30 4.45 -11.48 3.06
CA PHE A 30 3.75 -11.67 4.33
C PHE A 30 4.69 -12.21 5.42
N LEU A 31 5.59 -13.13 5.04
CA LEU A 31 6.58 -13.70 5.95
C LEU A 31 7.58 -12.65 6.45
N ILE A 32 8.16 -11.86 5.53
CA ILE A 32 9.11 -10.79 5.86
C ILE A 32 8.42 -9.72 6.69
N THR A 33 7.19 -9.33 6.33
CA THR A 33 6.41 -8.35 7.07
C THR A 33 6.07 -8.84 8.47
N GLY A 34 5.72 -10.12 8.63
CA GLY A 34 5.51 -10.75 9.93
C GLY A 34 6.77 -10.73 10.80
N ALA A 35 7.94 -11.04 10.22
CA ALA A 35 9.22 -10.97 10.91
C ALA A 35 9.56 -9.53 11.34
N ILE A 36 9.46 -8.57 10.41
CA ILE A 36 9.64 -7.14 10.67
C ILE A 36 8.68 -6.65 11.73
N ALA A 37 7.42 -7.07 11.68
CA ALA A 37 6.43 -6.73 12.69
C ALA A 37 6.96 -7.13 14.08
N VAL A 38 7.46 -8.36 14.25
CA VAL A 38 7.91 -8.84 15.57
C VAL A 38 9.19 -8.16 16.04
N PHE A 39 10.11 -7.80 15.15
CA PHE A 39 11.42 -7.21 15.49
C PHE A 39 11.40 -5.67 15.60
N LEU A 40 10.79 -4.95 14.65
CA LEU A 40 10.82 -3.48 14.59
C LEU A 40 9.74 -2.80 15.44
N PHE A 41 8.60 -3.45 15.66
CA PHE A 41 7.42 -2.80 16.23
C PHE A 41 7.17 -3.08 17.71
N LYS A 42 8.01 -3.87 18.40
CA LYS A 42 7.89 -4.04 19.86
C LYS A 42 8.21 -2.73 20.60
N ASP A 43 9.37 -2.14 20.33
CA ASP A 43 9.81 -0.90 20.99
C ASP A 43 9.23 0.37 20.32
N ALA A 44 9.13 0.39 18.99
CA ALA A 44 8.69 1.58 18.27
C ALA A 44 7.19 1.88 18.42
N VAL A 45 6.32 0.86 18.48
CA VAL A 45 4.86 1.06 18.64
C VAL A 45 4.52 1.52 20.05
N LEU A 46 5.12 0.90 21.06
CA LEU A 46 4.88 1.29 22.45
C LEU A 46 5.47 2.68 22.76
N LYS A 47 6.54 3.10 22.06
CA LYS A 47 7.15 4.42 22.25
C LYS A 47 6.47 5.55 21.46
N TYR A 48 6.02 5.30 20.23
CA TYR A 48 5.50 6.38 19.35
C TYR A 48 4.01 6.28 19.01
N PHE A 49 3.40 5.10 19.15
CA PHE A 49 1.99 4.83 18.81
C PHE A 49 1.14 4.45 20.04
N SER A 50 1.72 4.48 21.25
CA SER A 50 1.00 4.20 22.51
C SER A 50 0.03 5.32 22.87
N SER A 51 -1.10 4.95 23.48
CA SER A 51 -2.22 5.82 23.85
C SER A 51 -1.86 6.99 24.79
N SER A 52 -0.66 7.00 25.40
CA SER A 52 -0.17 8.10 26.24
C SER A 52 0.72 9.12 25.51
N THR A 53 1.04 8.92 24.23
CA THR A 53 1.87 9.86 23.46
C THR A 53 1.05 11.02 22.91
N ASN A 54 1.68 12.19 22.78
CA ASN A 54 1.06 13.38 22.19
C ASN A 54 0.53 13.06 20.78
N ARG A 55 -0.78 13.28 20.60
CA ARG A 55 -1.56 13.08 19.36
C ARG A 55 -0.84 13.61 18.12
N PHE A 56 -0.22 14.79 18.22
CA PHE A 56 0.49 15.43 17.12
C PHE A 56 1.72 14.62 16.66
N VAL A 57 2.49 14.08 17.61
CA VAL A 57 3.73 13.33 17.35
C VAL A 57 3.40 11.99 16.70
N SER A 58 2.39 11.27 17.20
CA SER A 58 1.98 9.99 16.62
C SER A 58 1.46 10.14 15.19
N TYR A 59 0.72 11.22 14.88
CA TYR A 59 0.22 11.48 13.52
C TYR A 59 1.33 11.86 12.54
N THR A 60 2.30 12.69 12.95
CA THR A 60 3.41 13.08 12.07
C THR A 60 4.31 11.89 11.77
N ILE A 61 4.66 11.09 12.78
CA ILE A 61 5.47 9.88 12.58
C ILE A 61 4.73 8.85 11.72
N ALA A 62 3.42 8.67 11.92
CA ALA A 62 2.60 7.83 11.06
C ALA A 62 2.61 8.28 9.59
N SER A 63 2.47 9.58 9.33
CA SER A 63 2.48 10.10 7.96
C SER A 63 3.86 9.98 7.29
N VAL A 64 4.93 10.32 8.02
CA VAL A 64 6.31 10.30 7.49
C VAL A 64 6.77 8.87 7.23
N SER A 65 6.47 7.94 8.15
CA SER A 65 6.81 6.52 7.96
C SER A 65 6.11 5.90 6.74
N GLY A 66 4.88 6.30 6.43
CA GLY A 66 4.17 5.87 5.23
C GLY A 66 4.82 6.35 3.92
N VAL A 67 5.44 7.54 3.93
CA VAL A 67 6.16 8.06 2.76
C VAL A 67 7.49 7.33 2.53
N ILE A 68 8.21 7.03 3.61
CA ILE A 68 9.53 6.37 3.57
C ILE A 68 9.40 4.89 3.21
N LEU A 69 8.36 4.22 3.74
CA LEU A 69 8.12 2.81 3.45
C LEU A 69 7.47 2.67 2.07
N ALA A 70 8.28 2.36 1.05
CA ALA A 70 7.80 1.98 -0.27
C ALA A 70 7.17 0.58 -0.24
N VAL A 71 5.96 0.48 0.32
CA VAL A 71 5.21 -0.78 0.48
C VAL A 71 3.99 -0.80 -0.43
N CYS A 72 3.72 -1.96 -1.02
CA CYS A 72 2.50 -2.20 -1.77
C CYS A 72 1.31 -2.47 -0.84
N SER A 73 0.10 -2.42 -1.39
CA SER A 73 -1.15 -2.75 -0.69
C SER A 73 -1.11 -4.14 -0.02
N CYS A 74 -0.38 -5.09 -0.60
CA CYS A 74 -0.22 -6.45 -0.07
C CYS A 74 0.56 -6.51 1.26
N VAL A 75 1.41 -5.53 1.53
CA VAL A 75 2.27 -5.47 2.73
C VAL A 75 1.71 -4.52 3.78
N ILE A 76 1.04 -3.45 3.36
CA ILE A 76 0.53 -2.45 4.30
C ILE A 76 -0.64 -2.96 5.14
N ILE A 77 -1.47 -3.86 4.59
CA ILE A 77 -2.59 -4.50 5.30
C ILE A 77 -2.10 -5.38 6.47
N PRO A 78 -1.20 -6.38 6.26
CA PRO A 78 -0.68 -7.16 7.37
C PRO A 78 0.12 -6.33 8.36
N LEU A 79 0.82 -5.31 7.89
CA LEU A 79 1.56 -4.40 8.75
C LEU A 79 0.63 -3.62 9.69
N PHE A 80 -0.47 -3.06 9.16
CA PHE A 80 -1.51 -2.41 9.95
C PHE A 80 -2.12 -3.36 10.99
N ALA A 81 -2.46 -4.58 10.58
CA ALA A 81 -2.99 -5.60 11.49
C ALA A 81 -2.00 -5.94 12.61
N GLY A 82 -0.70 -6.04 12.29
CA GLY A 82 0.38 -6.27 13.25
C GLY A 82 0.56 -5.12 14.25
N ILE A 83 0.54 -3.87 13.77
CA ILE A 83 0.65 -2.67 14.61
C ILE A 83 -0.56 -2.56 15.56
N ARG A 84 -1.77 -2.81 15.06
CA ARG A 84 -3.00 -2.74 15.86
C ARG A 84 -3.04 -3.80 16.95
N ARG A 85 -2.62 -5.03 16.66
CA ARG A 85 -2.53 -6.13 17.63
C ARG A 85 -1.56 -5.85 18.78
N ARG A 86 -0.57 -4.95 18.60
CA ARG A 86 0.40 -4.55 19.64
C ARG A 86 -0.01 -3.35 20.49
N GLY A 87 -1.24 -2.84 20.34
CA GLY A 87 -1.77 -1.77 21.20
C GLY A 87 -1.58 -0.35 20.66
N ALA A 88 -1.29 -0.17 19.37
CA ALA A 88 -1.29 1.15 18.74
C ALA A 88 -2.69 1.79 18.76
N GLY A 89 -2.75 3.11 18.96
CA GLY A 89 -3.97 3.90 18.79
C GLY A 89 -4.54 3.80 17.37
N ILE A 90 -5.88 3.75 17.24
CA ILE A 90 -6.52 3.53 15.94
C ILE A 90 -6.30 4.69 14.95
N GLY A 91 -6.20 5.93 15.44
CA GLY A 91 -5.96 7.13 14.62
C GLY A 91 -4.60 7.17 13.90
N PRO A 92 -3.46 7.04 14.60
CA PRO A 92 -2.17 7.01 13.92
C PRO A 92 -2.00 5.75 13.04
N ALA A 93 -2.64 4.63 13.38
CA ALA A 93 -2.61 3.43 12.54
C ALA A 93 -3.35 3.61 11.19
N THR A 94 -4.52 4.26 11.18
CA THR A 94 -5.25 4.55 9.93
C THR A 94 -4.55 5.61 9.09
N THR A 95 -3.90 6.58 9.73
CA THR A 95 -3.08 7.61 9.05
C THR A 95 -1.91 6.98 8.32
N PHE A 96 -1.21 6.03 8.95
CA PHE A 96 -0.14 5.26 8.32
C PHE A 96 -0.67 4.45 7.12
N LEU A 97 -1.77 3.73 7.29
CA LEU A 97 -2.40 2.93 6.23
C LEU A 97 -2.80 3.78 5.00
N TYR A 98 -3.26 5.01 5.22
CA TYR A 98 -3.66 5.91 4.15
C TYR A 98 -2.48 6.62 3.47
N SER A 99 -1.47 7.04 4.25
CA SER A 99 -0.30 7.75 3.73
C SER A 99 0.60 6.88 2.84
N GLY A 100 0.74 5.60 3.18
CA GLY A 100 1.56 4.64 2.43
C GLY A 100 1.30 4.64 0.92
N PRO A 101 0.10 4.26 0.45
CA PRO A 101 -0.21 4.28 -0.99
C PRO A 101 -0.30 5.69 -1.59
N ALA A 102 -0.58 6.71 -0.78
CA ALA A 102 -0.83 8.07 -1.28
C ALA A 102 0.45 8.85 -1.67
N ILE A 103 1.56 8.68 -0.93
CA ILE A 103 2.75 9.55 -1.06
C ILE A 103 4.07 8.74 -1.22
N ASN A 104 4.00 7.43 -1.44
CA ASN A 104 5.17 6.57 -1.66
C ASN A 104 6.13 7.10 -2.74
N ILE A 105 7.43 7.06 -2.45
CA ILE A 105 8.54 7.38 -3.39
C ILE A 105 8.44 6.61 -4.72
N MET A 106 8.05 5.34 -4.74
CA MET A 106 7.80 4.58 -5.97
C MET A 106 6.64 5.18 -6.79
N ALA A 107 5.59 5.70 -6.15
CA ALA A 107 4.51 6.37 -6.86
C ALA A 107 4.92 7.75 -7.40
N LEU A 108 5.85 8.43 -6.73
CA LEU A 108 6.49 9.65 -7.25
C LEU A 108 7.48 9.34 -8.38
N ALA A 109 8.30 8.31 -8.25
CA ALA A 109 9.25 7.87 -9.27
C ALA A 109 8.52 7.40 -10.53
N PHE A 110 7.41 6.67 -10.38
CA PHE A 110 6.56 6.29 -11.50
C PHE A 110 5.95 7.51 -12.20
N ARG A 111 5.45 8.50 -11.43
CA ARG A 111 4.97 9.78 -11.98
C ARG A 111 6.07 10.59 -12.66
N GLY A 112 7.25 10.68 -12.06
CA GLY A 112 8.41 11.41 -12.58
C GLY A 112 8.97 10.76 -13.85
N GLY A 113 9.01 9.42 -13.90
CA GLY A 113 9.36 8.65 -15.08
C GLY A 113 8.35 8.83 -16.22
N VAL A 114 7.06 9.02 -15.90
CA VAL A 114 6.04 9.32 -16.93
C VAL A 114 6.21 10.70 -17.54
N LEU A 115 6.61 11.70 -16.74
CA LEU A 115 6.91 13.04 -17.26
C LEU A 115 8.17 13.07 -18.14
N VAL A 116 9.10 12.13 -17.96
CA VAL A 116 10.35 12.01 -18.74
C VAL A 116 10.23 11.10 -19.96
N SER A 117 9.41 10.03 -19.92
CA SER A 117 9.37 8.99 -20.97
C SER A 117 8.06 8.87 -21.77
N GLY A 118 7.08 9.78 -21.57
CA GLY A 118 5.91 9.89 -22.47
C GLY A 118 4.97 8.66 -22.52
N GLN A 119 4.90 7.87 -21.46
CA GLN A 119 4.01 6.69 -21.39
C GLN A 119 2.59 7.10 -20.90
N PRO A 120 1.52 6.87 -21.68
CA PRO A 120 0.15 7.36 -21.40
C PRO A 120 -0.52 6.72 -20.16
N PHE A 121 0.08 5.66 -19.60
CA PHE A 121 -0.53 4.84 -18.54
C PHE A 121 -0.67 5.56 -17.18
N ALA A 122 0.24 6.46 -16.80
CA ALA A 122 0.13 7.13 -15.50
C ALA A 122 -0.72 8.40 -15.53
N TYR A 123 -0.97 9.00 -16.70
CA TYR A 123 -1.91 10.11 -16.83
C TYR A 123 -3.35 9.65 -16.53
N GLU A 124 -3.77 8.51 -17.08
CA GLU A 124 -5.13 7.99 -16.88
C GLU A 124 -5.37 7.53 -15.43
N LYS A 125 -4.35 6.91 -14.80
CA LYS A 125 -4.39 6.48 -13.39
C LYS A 125 -4.34 7.66 -12.41
N LEU A 126 -3.63 8.73 -12.77
CA LEU A 126 -3.58 9.96 -11.99
C LEU A 126 -4.91 10.71 -12.10
N ARG A 127 -5.49 10.75 -13.30
CA ARG A 127 -6.82 11.31 -13.55
C ARG A 127 -7.89 10.56 -12.77
N SER A 128 -7.86 9.22 -12.75
CA SER A 128 -8.82 8.46 -11.94
C SER A 128 -8.62 8.65 -10.44
N MET A 129 -7.38 8.76 -9.95
CA MET A 129 -7.11 9.08 -8.54
C MET A 129 -7.54 10.50 -8.14
N VAL A 130 -7.46 11.47 -9.06
CA VAL A 130 -7.93 12.85 -8.83
C VAL A 130 -9.46 12.92 -8.93
N GLU A 131 -10.08 12.26 -9.90
CA GLU A 131 -11.55 12.21 -10.07
C GLU A 131 -12.23 11.48 -8.89
N GLU A 132 -11.65 10.39 -8.38
CA GLU A 132 -12.14 9.70 -7.18
C GLU A 132 -12.01 10.57 -5.91
N ARG A 133 -11.01 11.45 -5.86
CA ARG A 133 -10.79 12.37 -4.73
C ARG A 133 -11.62 13.66 -4.79
N ILE A 134 -12.09 14.05 -5.97
CA ILE A 134 -13.02 15.19 -6.16
C ILE A 134 -14.46 14.83 -5.76
N GLY A 135 -14.73 13.60 -5.30
CA GLY A 135 -15.95 13.31 -4.55
C GLY A 135 -17.23 13.58 -5.35
N ARG A 136 -17.20 13.34 -6.66
CA ARG A 136 -18.41 13.33 -7.49
C ARG A 136 -18.80 11.89 -7.82
N LYS A 137 -19.31 11.19 -6.81
CA LYS A 137 -20.41 10.25 -7.02
C LYS A 137 -21.68 10.93 -6.59
#